data_AF-A0A154PR16-F1
#
_entry.id   AF-A0A154PR16-F1
#
_cell.length_a   1.000
_cell.length_b   1.000
_cell.length_c   1.000
_cell.angle_alpha   90.00
_cell.angle_beta   90.00
_cell.angle_gamma   90.00
#
_symmetry.space_group_name_H-M   'P 1'
#
loop_
_entity.id
_entity.type
_entity.pdbx_description
1 polymer ?
#
loop_
_entity_poly.entity_id
_entity_poly.type
_entity_poly.pdbx_seq_one_letter_code
_entity_poly.pdbx_strand_id
1 'polypeptide(L)'
;MKSTLVAVFLLFAAVSTKLHGSVLKIELIISSLTFKFASADHADLYLEPMKDQILTCGKENGFTEQTPREIFDKDAAMGLDKATCHRACTMKLLNILKDSKIDADKLNNVIKMVHADQPEVVQKLQKSGAECIEKVKPVSDECKMAYAFVDCFLDKH
;
A
#
# COMPACT_ATOMS: atom_id res chain seq x y z
N MET A 1 18.90 -15.65 -2.05
CA MET A 1 18.68 -15.59 -3.52
C MET A 1 19.79 -14.75 -4.15
N LYS A 2 20.90 -15.37 -4.59
CA LYS A 2 22.07 -14.66 -5.15
C LYS A 2 22.58 -15.23 -6.48
N SER A 3 21.86 -16.17 -7.10
CA SER A 3 22.40 -16.95 -8.23
C SER A 3 21.71 -16.75 -9.58
N THR A 4 20.77 -15.81 -9.72
CA THR A 4 20.06 -15.58 -11.01
C THR A 4 20.55 -14.32 -11.74
N LEU A 5 21.37 -13.48 -11.11
CA LEU A 5 21.74 -12.16 -11.63
C LEU A 5 22.83 -12.20 -12.72
N VAL A 6 23.60 -13.29 -12.82
CA VAL A 6 24.76 -13.38 -13.74
C VAL A 6 24.36 -13.88 -15.13
N ALA A 7 23.22 -14.55 -15.29
CA ALA A 7 22.81 -15.14 -16.56
C ALA A 7 22.32 -14.11 -17.60
N VAL A 8 21.84 -12.94 -17.16
CA VAL A 8 21.28 -11.92 -18.08
C VAL A 8 22.36 -11.08 -18.76
N PHE A 9 23.53 -10.90 -18.12
CA PHE A 9 24.62 -10.10 -18.69
C PHE A 9 25.41 -10.80 -19.79
N LEU A 10 25.43 -12.15 -19.83
CA LEU A 10 26.23 -12.90 -20.81
C LEU A 10 25.54 -13.11 -22.16
N LEU A 11 24.23 -12.86 -22.28
CA LEU A 11 23.50 -13.00 -23.55
C LEU A 11 23.68 -11.79 -24.49
N PHE A 12 24.13 -10.64 -23.99
CA PHE A 12 24.33 -9.43 -24.81
C PHE A 12 25.72 -9.32 -25.47
N ALA A 13 26.70 -10.12 -25.04
CA ALA A 13 28.06 -10.03 -25.57
C ALA A 13 28.34 -10.95 -26.79
N ALA A 14 27.44 -11.87 -27.14
CA ALA A 14 27.69 -12.87 -28.20
C ALA A 14 27.17 -12.49 -29.60
N VAL A 15 26.52 -11.34 -29.78
CA VAL A 15 25.98 -10.88 -31.09
C VAL A 15 26.73 -9.65 -31.59
N SER A 16 28.05 -9.74 -31.64
CA SER A 16 28.88 -8.74 -32.34
C SER A 16 30.21 -9.36 -32.71
N THR A 17 30.24 -10.15 -33.78
CA THR A 17 31.42 -10.34 -34.67
C THR A 17 31.18 -11.47 -35.68
N LYS A 18 30.39 -11.17 -36.71
CA LYS A 18 30.55 -11.63 -38.11
C LYS A 18 29.22 -11.48 -38.81
N LEU A 19 29.13 -10.55 -39.76
CA LEU A 19 28.85 -10.87 -41.15
C LEU A 19 28.99 -9.59 -41.98
N HIS A 20 29.97 -9.62 -42.89
CA HIS A 20 30.06 -8.69 -44.01
C HIS A 20 28.88 -8.92 -44.95
N GLY A 21 28.27 -7.82 -45.42
CA GLY A 21 27.57 -7.78 -46.70
C GLY A 21 26.18 -8.41 -46.72
N SER A 22 25.16 -7.65 -46.34
CA SER A 22 23.87 -7.50 -47.05
C SER A 22 22.95 -6.64 -46.21
N VAL A 23 22.41 -5.60 -46.82
CA VAL A 23 21.50 -4.61 -46.22
C VAL A 23 20.18 -5.29 -45.88
N LEU A 24 20.10 -5.89 -44.70
CA LEU A 24 18.85 -6.33 -44.08
C LEU A 24 18.48 -5.28 -43.03
N LYS A 25 17.51 -4.41 -43.37
CA LYS A 25 16.86 -3.51 -42.42
C LYS A 25 16.15 -4.36 -41.36
N ILE A 26 16.88 -4.70 -40.30
CA ILE A 26 16.30 -5.24 -39.07
C ILE A 26 15.78 -4.01 -38.33
N GLU A 27 14.51 -3.70 -38.54
CA GLU A 27 13.77 -2.82 -37.64
C GLU A 27 13.72 -3.52 -36.29
N LEU A 28 14.63 -3.11 -35.41
CA LEU A 28 14.73 -3.54 -34.04
C LEU A 28 13.47 -3.02 -33.33
N ILE A 29 12.42 -3.84 -33.29
CA ILE A 29 11.29 -3.61 -32.39
C ILE A 29 11.85 -3.83 -30.98
N ILE A 30 12.42 -2.77 -30.40
CA ILE A 30 12.64 -2.64 -28.97
C ILE A 30 11.24 -2.59 -28.37
N SER A 31 10.64 -3.78 -28.20
CA SER A 31 9.50 -3.96 -27.33
C SER A 31 9.99 -3.54 -25.96
N SER A 32 9.63 -2.32 -25.57
CA SER A 32 9.82 -1.75 -24.26
C SER A 32 9.31 -2.73 -23.21
N LEU A 33 10.19 -3.63 -22.74
CA LEU A 33 10.00 -4.28 -21.46
C LEU A 33 10.13 -3.15 -20.43
N THR A 34 9.02 -2.45 -20.21
CA THR A 34 8.78 -1.73 -18.97
C THR A 34 8.75 -2.79 -17.89
N PHE A 35 9.91 -3.11 -17.34
CA PHE A 35 10.02 -3.78 -16.06
C PHE A 35 9.23 -2.90 -15.08
N LYS A 36 8.00 -3.33 -14.78
CA LYS A 36 7.28 -2.82 -13.62
C LYS A 36 8.10 -3.28 -12.42
N PHE A 37 8.94 -2.39 -11.91
CA PHE A 37 9.49 -2.55 -10.57
C PHE A 37 8.28 -2.73 -9.65
N ALA A 38 8.19 -3.86 -8.97
CA ALA A 38 7.18 -4.08 -7.95
C ALA A 38 7.36 -2.96 -6.92
N SER A 39 6.44 -1.99 -6.89
CA SER A 39 6.34 -1.06 -5.79
C SER A 39 6.18 -1.90 -4.54
N ALA A 40 7.10 -1.79 -3.59
CA ALA A 40 6.84 -2.30 -2.26
C ALA A 40 5.53 -1.65 -1.80
N ASP A 41 4.56 -2.48 -1.44
CA ASP A 41 3.23 -2.03 -1.09
C ASP A 41 3.33 -1.10 0.13
N HIS A 42 2.97 0.18 -0.04
CA HIS A 42 3.06 1.18 1.02
C HIS A 42 2.24 0.81 2.26
N ALA A 43 1.25 -0.09 2.13
CA ALA A 43 0.50 -0.63 3.25
C ALA A 43 1.40 -1.32 4.28
N ASP A 44 2.48 -2.03 3.86
CA ASP A 44 3.32 -2.80 4.78
C ASP A 44 3.99 -1.93 5.85
N LEU A 45 4.29 -0.66 5.52
CA LEU A 45 4.82 0.31 6.49
C LEU A 45 3.86 0.59 7.63
N TYR A 46 2.55 0.51 7.38
CA TYR A 46 1.51 0.74 8.37
C TYR A 46 1.11 -0.55 9.09
N LEU A 47 1.24 -1.72 8.47
CA LEU A 47 0.85 -2.98 9.08
C LEU A 47 1.72 -3.38 10.27
N GLU A 48 3.04 -3.19 10.20
CA GLU A 48 3.94 -3.65 11.26
C GLU A 48 3.75 -2.88 12.59
N PRO A 49 3.68 -1.53 12.62
CA PRO A 49 3.47 -0.78 13.86
C PRO A 49 2.08 -0.99 14.48
N MET A 50 1.12 -1.48 13.70
CA MET A 50 -0.28 -1.66 14.12
C MET A 50 -0.68 -3.13 14.28
N LYS A 51 0.27 -4.06 14.19
CA LYS A 51 -0.02 -5.49 14.07
C LYS A 51 -0.88 -6.03 15.22
N ASP A 52 -0.63 -5.59 16.45
CA ASP A 52 -1.37 -6.09 17.62
C ASP A 52 -2.84 -5.64 17.58
N GLN A 53 -3.07 -4.39 17.17
CA GLN A 53 -4.40 -3.83 16.98
C GLN A 53 -5.12 -4.49 15.80
N ILE A 54 -4.41 -4.72 14.69
CA ILE A 54 -4.94 -5.42 13.51
C ILE A 54 -5.36 -6.85 13.86
N LEU A 55 -4.53 -7.59 14.60
CA LEU A 55 -4.81 -8.96 15.01
C LEU A 55 -5.96 -9.04 16.03
N THR A 56 -6.01 -8.08 16.97
CA THR A 56 -7.10 -7.98 17.96
C THR A 56 -8.43 -7.77 17.24
N CYS A 57 -8.51 -6.73 16.40
CA CYS A 57 -9.71 -6.43 15.62
C CYS A 57 -10.02 -7.49 14.57
N GLY A 58 -9.00 -8.18 14.05
CA GLY A 58 -9.14 -9.29 13.11
C GLY A 58 -10.00 -10.40 13.70
N LYS A 59 -9.66 -10.82 14.92
CA LYS A 59 -10.42 -11.86 15.64
C LYS A 59 -11.89 -11.47 15.85
N GLU A 60 -12.14 -10.22 16.24
CA GLU A 60 -13.51 -9.71 16.44
C GLU A 60 -14.35 -9.69 15.16
N ASN A 61 -13.69 -9.56 14.00
CA ASN A 61 -14.34 -9.50 12.69
C ASN A 61 -14.25 -10.83 11.91
N GLY A 62 -13.92 -11.93 12.58
CA GLY A 62 -13.91 -13.27 11.98
C GLY A 62 -12.64 -13.63 11.21
N PHE A 63 -11.61 -12.79 11.26
CA PHE A 63 -10.29 -13.10 10.71
C PHE A 63 -9.44 -13.84 11.74
N THR A 64 -9.64 -15.16 11.86
CA THR A 64 -8.84 -16.02 12.74
C THR A 64 -7.61 -16.57 12.03
N GLU A 65 -6.51 -16.73 12.78
CA GLU A 65 -5.27 -17.40 12.34
C GLU A 65 -4.58 -16.79 11.09
N GLN A 66 -4.83 -15.52 10.83
CA GLN A 66 -4.27 -14.79 9.68
C GLN A 66 -3.24 -13.78 10.12
N THR A 67 -2.26 -13.54 9.26
CA THR A 67 -1.28 -12.48 9.41
C THR A 67 -1.92 -11.10 9.18
N PRO A 68 -1.36 -10.00 9.71
CA PRO A 68 -1.87 -8.65 9.46
C PRO A 68 -2.03 -8.33 7.97
N ARG A 69 -1.11 -8.83 7.14
CA ARG A 69 -1.14 -8.67 5.69
C ARG A 69 -2.32 -9.39 5.05
N GLU A 70 -2.54 -10.66 5.38
CA GLU A 70 -3.68 -11.42 4.86
C GLU A 70 -5.02 -10.82 5.29
N ILE A 71 -5.11 -10.29 6.52
CA ILE A 71 -6.30 -9.60 7.01
C ILE A 71 -6.55 -8.34 6.18
N PHE A 72 -5.53 -7.51 5.99
CA PHE A 72 -5.63 -6.28 5.22
C PHE A 72 -6.04 -6.54 3.77
N ASP A 73 -5.38 -7.48 3.10
CA ASP A 73 -5.68 -7.80 1.70
C ASP A 73 -7.11 -8.34 1.54
N LYS A 74 -7.57 -9.20 2.46
CA LYS A 74 -8.94 -9.73 2.42
C LYS A 74 -9.98 -8.67 2.71
N ASP A 75 -9.77 -7.85 3.74
CA ASP A 75 -10.68 -6.74 4.07
C ASP A 75 -10.77 -5.75 2.90
N ALA A 76 -9.63 -5.39 2.28
CA ALA A 76 -9.60 -4.54 1.09
C ALA A 76 -10.32 -5.17 -0.11
N ALA A 77 -10.19 -6.48 -0.33
CA ALA A 77 -10.86 -7.17 -1.43
C ALA A 77 -12.39 -7.24 -1.29
N MET A 78 -12.93 -7.03 -0.08
CA MET A 78 -14.39 -7.03 0.14
C MET A 78 -15.08 -5.81 -0.47
N GLY A 79 -14.38 -4.67 -0.54
CA GLY A 79 -14.94 -3.41 -1.02
C GLY A 79 -15.86 -2.73 0.00
N LEU A 80 -16.18 -1.46 -0.26
CA LEU A 80 -16.95 -0.60 0.65
C LEU A 80 -18.32 -1.17 1.04
N ASP A 81 -19.02 -1.84 0.11
CA ASP A 81 -20.37 -2.37 0.36
C ASP A 81 -20.38 -3.54 1.33
N LYS A 82 -19.26 -4.26 1.44
CA LYS A 82 -19.05 -5.40 2.34
C LYS A 82 -18.01 -5.09 3.41
N ALA A 83 -17.70 -3.81 3.61
CA ALA A 83 -16.71 -3.38 4.59
C ALA A 83 -17.06 -3.94 5.97
N THR A 84 -16.08 -4.59 6.60
CA THR A 84 -16.20 -5.01 8.00
C THR A 84 -15.91 -3.83 8.93
N CYS A 85 -16.08 -4.02 10.23
CA CYS A 85 -15.69 -3.02 11.22
C CYS A 85 -14.21 -3.16 11.65
N HIS A 86 -13.42 -3.96 10.91
CA HIS A 86 -12.00 -4.20 11.22
C HIS A 86 -11.20 -2.90 11.28
N ARG A 87 -11.21 -2.11 10.20
CA ARG A 87 -10.51 -0.82 10.13
C ARG A 87 -10.97 0.16 11.19
N ALA A 88 -12.28 0.24 11.45
CA ALA A 88 -12.84 1.10 12.50
C ALA A 88 -12.34 0.69 13.89
N CYS A 89 -12.34 -0.60 14.20
CA CYS A 89 -11.78 -1.14 15.44
C CYS A 89 -10.30 -0.80 15.58
N THR A 90 -9.48 -1.02 14.54
CA THR A 90 -8.05 -0.73 14.58
C THR A 90 -7.80 0.77 14.82
N MET A 91 -8.55 1.64 14.13
CA MET A 91 -8.46 3.10 14.33
C MET A 91 -8.88 3.53 15.75
N LYS A 92 -9.86 2.87 16.36
CA LYS A 92 -10.25 3.11 17.76
C LYS A 92 -9.15 2.73 18.74
N LEU A 93 -8.52 1.56 18.57
CA LEU A 93 -7.40 1.13 19.42
C LEU A 93 -6.18 2.07 19.31
N LEU A 94 -6.01 2.74 18.17
CA LEU A 94 -4.99 3.77 17.96
C LEU A 94 -5.44 5.17 18.43
N ASN A 95 -6.65 5.32 18.96
CA ASN A 95 -7.30 6.60 19.29
C ASN A 95 -7.42 7.56 18.11
N ILE A 96 -7.36 7.08 16.87
CA ILE A 96 -7.57 7.88 15.67
C ILE A 96 -9.07 8.08 15.42
N LEU A 97 -9.90 7.12 15.82
CA LEU A 97 -11.35 7.18 15.67
C LEU A 97 -12.01 7.23 17.05
N LYS A 98 -12.80 8.28 17.31
CA LYS A 98 -13.59 8.44 18.53
C LYS A 98 -14.89 9.17 18.23
N ASP A 99 -15.99 8.72 18.83
CA ASP A 99 -17.32 9.33 18.64
C ASP A 99 -17.69 9.47 17.15
N SER A 100 -17.34 8.44 16.36
CA SER A 100 -17.49 8.39 14.90
C SER A 100 -16.85 9.57 14.16
N LYS A 101 -15.76 10.11 14.71
CA LYS A 101 -14.94 11.16 14.09
C LYS A 101 -13.48 10.76 14.07
N ILE A 102 -12.81 11.08 12.96
CA ILE A 102 -11.38 10.89 12.81
C ILE A 102 -10.67 12.08 13.46
N ASP A 103 -9.81 11.80 14.43
CA ASP A 103 -8.93 12.76 15.08
C ASP A 103 -7.68 12.97 14.20
N ALA A 104 -7.62 14.13 13.55
CA ALA A 104 -6.54 14.50 12.66
C ALA A 104 -5.18 14.59 13.38
N ASP A 105 -5.15 15.01 14.64
CA ASP A 105 -3.90 15.13 15.39
C ASP A 105 -3.34 13.74 15.72
N LYS A 106 -4.21 12.81 16.10
CA LYS A 106 -3.83 11.41 16.34
C LYS A 106 -3.38 10.72 15.06
N LEU A 107 -4.07 10.92 13.95
CA LEU A 107 -3.64 10.45 12.63
C LEU A 107 -2.25 11.01 12.28
N ASN A 108 -2.04 12.32 12.45
CA ASN A 108 -0.78 12.99 12.14
C ASN A 108 0.39 12.45 12.99
N ASN A 109 0.12 12.04 14.23
CA ASN A 109 1.11 11.40 15.09
C ASN A 109 1.49 10.01 14.60
N VAL A 110 0.51 9.21 14.13
CA VAL A 110 0.78 7.91 13.51
C VAL A 110 1.60 8.07 12.23
N ILE A 111 1.27 9.03 11.37
CA ILE A 111 2.04 9.31 10.15
C ILE A 111 3.50 9.65 10.48
N LYS A 112 3.74 10.51 11.47
CA LYS A 112 5.11 10.85 11.92
C LYS A 112 5.86 9.66 12.48
N MET A 113 5.19 8.78 13.22
CA MET A 113 5.78 7.58 13.80
C MET A 113 6.19 6.59 12.69
N VAL A 114 5.29 6.31 11.75
CA VAL A 114 5.52 5.36 10.65
C VAL A 114 6.61 5.87 9.70
N HIS A 115 6.65 7.18 9.44
CA HIS A 115 7.59 7.81 8.51
C HIS A 115 8.68 8.62 9.23
N ALA A 116 9.10 8.18 10.41
CA ALA A 116 10.13 8.87 11.20
C ALA A 116 11.45 9.02 10.43
N ASP A 117 11.78 8.04 9.57
CA ASP A 117 12.98 8.02 8.74
C ASP A 117 12.82 8.76 7.39
N GLN A 118 11.62 9.26 7.08
CA GLN A 118 11.29 9.96 5.82
C GLN A 118 10.50 11.25 6.10
N PRO A 119 11.08 12.23 6.84
CA PRO A 119 10.38 13.44 7.23
C PRO A 119 9.86 14.27 6.04
N GLU A 120 10.48 14.14 4.86
CA GLU A 120 10.10 14.82 3.64
C GLU A 120 8.72 14.38 3.09
N VAL A 121 8.28 13.15 3.38
CA VAL A 121 6.96 12.67 2.93
C VAL A 121 5.85 12.96 3.94
N VAL A 122 6.19 13.22 5.20
CA VAL A 122 5.22 13.41 6.30
C VAL A 122 4.22 14.52 5.98
N GLN A 123 4.68 15.69 5.52
CA GLN A 123 3.77 16.81 5.24
C GLN A 123 2.78 16.47 4.11
N LYS A 124 3.23 15.74 3.08
CA LYS A 124 2.39 15.28 1.97
C LYS A 124 1.32 14.29 2.46
N LEU A 125 1.72 13.36 3.33
CA LEU A 125 0.82 12.36 3.91
C LEU A 125 -0.20 13.00 4.85
N GLN A 126 0.19 13.96 5.69
CA GLN A 126 -0.73 14.69 6.57
C GLN A 126 -1.79 15.46 5.77
N LYS A 127 -1.38 16.12 4.68
CA LYS A 127 -2.33 16.77 3.77
C LYS A 127 -3.29 15.76 3.14
N SER A 128 -2.77 14.61 2.69
CA SER A 128 -3.59 13.53 2.12
C SER A 128 -4.60 13.00 3.15
N GLY A 129 -4.16 12.82 4.40
CA GLY A 129 -5.01 12.44 5.52
C GLY A 129 -6.14 13.43 5.76
N ALA A 130 -5.83 14.73 5.82
CA ALA A 130 -6.85 15.78 5.98
C ALA A 130 -7.88 15.77 4.84
N GLU A 131 -7.42 15.64 3.58
CA GLU A 131 -8.32 15.56 2.43
C GLU A 131 -9.23 14.32 2.48
N CYS A 132 -8.70 13.17 2.92
CA CYS A 132 -9.50 11.96 3.09
C CYS A 132 -10.49 12.06 4.24
N ILE A 133 -10.13 12.72 5.35
CA ILE A 133 -11.06 13.02 6.45
C ILE A 133 -12.25 13.83 5.92
N GLU A 134 -11.99 14.90 5.16
CA GLU A 134 -13.07 15.73 4.57
C GLU A 134 -14.00 14.92 3.66
N LYS A 135 -13.44 14.02 2.84
CA LYS A 135 -14.23 13.17 1.93
C LYS A 135 -15.17 12.21 2.63
N VAL A 136 -14.79 11.70 3.81
CA VAL A 136 -15.59 10.70 4.53
C VAL A 136 -16.54 11.28 5.57
N LYS A 137 -16.47 12.59 5.85
CA LYS A 137 -17.43 13.31 6.72
C LYS A 137 -18.91 13.00 6.48
N PRO A 138 -19.42 12.87 5.23
CA PRO A 138 -20.84 12.58 5.01
C PRO A 138 -21.22 11.11 5.28
N VAL A 139 -20.26 10.22 5.53
CA VAL A 139 -20.51 8.79 5.76
C VAL A 139 -20.88 8.57 7.22
N SER A 140 -22.16 8.27 7.49
CA SER A 140 -22.66 8.08 8.86
C SER A 140 -22.35 6.71 9.46
N ASP A 141 -22.21 5.68 8.62
CA ASP A 141 -21.81 4.35 9.06
C ASP A 141 -20.31 4.36 9.37
N GLU A 142 -19.98 4.11 10.63
CA GLU A 142 -18.61 4.23 11.12
C GLU A 142 -17.64 3.24 10.45
N CYS A 143 -18.11 2.02 10.14
CA CYS A 143 -17.28 0.98 9.54
C CYS A 143 -16.98 1.31 8.07
N LYS A 144 -18.00 1.78 7.33
CA LYS A 144 -17.83 2.31 5.98
C LYS A 144 -16.99 3.58 5.94
N MET A 145 -17.14 4.48 6.91
CA MET A 145 -16.34 5.70 7.01
C MET A 145 -14.86 5.35 7.20
N ALA A 146 -14.54 4.45 8.14
CA ALA A 146 -13.17 3.99 8.37
C ALA A 146 -12.60 3.26 7.14
N TYR A 147 -13.41 2.43 6.48
CA TYR A 147 -13.01 1.77 5.24
C TYR A 147 -12.65 2.78 4.17
N ALA A 148 -13.56 3.69 3.84
CA ALA A 148 -13.39 4.70 2.81
C ALA A 148 -12.23 5.64 3.11
N PHE A 149 -11.96 5.91 4.39
CA PHE A 149 -10.82 6.74 4.80
C PHE A 149 -9.49 6.05 4.48
N VAL A 150 -9.32 4.80 4.92
CA VAL A 150 -8.09 4.03 4.69
C VAL A 150 -7.87 3.83 3.18
N ASP A 151 -8.93 3.50 2.46
CA ASP A 151 -8.91 3.34 1.00
C ASP A 151 -8.45 4.63 0.31
N CYS A 152 -9.08 5.77 0.63
CA CYS A 152 -8.68 7.08 0.13
C CYS A 152 -7.22 7.44 0.45
N PHE A 153 -6.76 7.08 1.65
CA PHE A 153 -5.42 7.43 2.11
C PHE A 153 -4.34 6.63 1.39
N LEU A 154 -4.58 5.34 1.15
CA LEU A 154 -3.65 4.44 0.48
C LEU A 154 -3.69 4.58 -1.06
N ASP A 155 -4.85 4.88 -1.66
CA ASP A 155 -4.95 5.10 -3.12
C ASP A 155 -4.06 6.25 -3.64
N LYS A 156 -3.61 7.14 -2.75
CA LYS A 156 -2.80 8.31 -3.10
C LYS A 156 -1.30 8.07 -3.09
N HIS A 157 -0.82 6.90 -2.63
CA HIS A 157 0.61 6.61 -2.45
C HIS A 157 0.91 5.15 -2.74
#